data_AF-A0AAU1RPL4-F1
#
_entry.id   AF-A0AAU1RPL4-F1
#
_cell.length_a   1.000
_cell.length_b   1.000
_cell.length_c   1.000
_cell.angle_alpha   90.00
_cell.angle_beta   90.00
_cell.angle_gamma   90.00
#
_symmetry.space_group_name_H-M   'P 1'
#
loop_
_entity.id
_entity.type
_entity.pdbx_description
1 polymer ?
#
loop_
_entity_poly.entity_id
_entity_poly.type
_entity_poly.pdbx_seq_one_letter_code
_entity_poly.pdbx_strand_id
1 'polypeptide(L)'
;MAHEEKDMLTAREVSYLWPGVRTHSVHVNALAHGVRMGTESWLTTTGYAHKEWYNADDVRRVAPQVAAEPLKGPSQVPCCLVLIVLAAAPLVWLAIQIESAGGW
;
A
#
# COMPACT_ATOMS: atom_id res chain seq x y z
N MET A 1 5.46 -32.05 -6.73
CA MET A 1 5.17 -30.89 -7.59
C MET A 1 3.69 -30.76 -7.94
N ALA A 2 2.95 -31.83 -8.26
CA ALA A 2 1.51 -31.74 -8.59
C ALA A 2 0.54 -31.38 -7.44
N HIS A 3 1.00 -31.38 -6.18
CA HIS A 3 0.15 -31.00 -5.04
C HIS A 3 0.13 -29.49 -4.80
N GLU A 4 1.24 -28.79 -5.03
CA GLU A 4 1.34 -27.33 -4.83
C GLU A 4 0.47 -26.53 -5.80
N GLU A 5 0.24 -27.03 -7.02
CA GLU A 5 -0.59 -26.34 -8.01
C GLU A 5 -2.08 -26.30 -7.61
N LYS A 6 -2.55 -27.29 -6.83
CA LYS A 6 -3.91 -27.30 -6.27
C LYS A 6 -4.09 -26.33 -5.11
N ASP A 7 -3.01 -25.88 -4.49
CA ASP A 7 -3.02 -25.00 -3.32
C ASP A 7 -2.64 -23.55 -3.67
N MET A 8 -2.82 -23.16 -4.93
CA MET A 8 -2.60 -21.80 -5.41
C MET A 8 -3.94 -21.08 -5.60
N LEU A 9 -4.05 -19.86 -5.09
CA LEU A 9 -5.25 -19.01 -5.15
C LEU A 9 -5.01 -17.80 -6.05
N THR A 10 -6.06 -17.35 -6.72
CA THR A 10 -6.07 -16.08 -7.45
C THR A 10 -6.21 -14.90 -6.48
N ALA A 11 -5.83 -13.70 -6.92
CA ALA A 11 -6.04 -12.48 -6.15
C ALA A 11 -7.51 -12.29 -5.72
N ARG A 12 -8.46 -12.76 -6.54
CA ARG A 12 -9.89 -12.67 -6.24
C ARG A 12 -10.29 -13.60 -5.09
N GLU A 13 -9.75 -14.82 -5.06
CA GLU A 13 -10.02 -15.77 -3.97
C GLU A 13 -9.38 -15.30 -2.67
N VAL A 14 -8.16 -14.77 -2.74
CA VAL A 14 -7.47 -14.19 -1.58
C VAL A 14 -8.25 -13.00 -1.00
N SER A 15 -8.81 -12.11 -1.83
CA SER A 15 -9.60 -10.98 -1.32
C SER A 15 -10.90 -11.40 -0.63
N TYR A 16 -11.45 -12.57 -0.96
CA TYR A 16 -12.56 -13.15 -0.18
C TYR A 16 -12.11 -13.70 1.18
N LEU A 17 -10.86 -14.17 1.29
CA LEU A 17 -10.29 -14.68 2.54
C LEU A 17 -9.73 -13.58 3.45
N TRP A 18 -9.38 -12.43 2.90
CA TRP A 18 -8.84 -11.28 3.62
C TRP A 18 -9.85 -10.13 3.65
N PRO A 19 -10.81 -10.15 4.60
CA PRO A 19 -11.82 -9.09 4.69
C PRO A 19 -11.15 -7.73 4.88
N GLY A 20 -11.43 -6.79 3.97
CA GLY A 20 -10.84 -5.45 3.95
C GLY A 20 -9.75 -5.25 2.90
N VAL A 21 -9.14 -6.32 2.38
CA VAL A 21 -8.16 -6.24 1.29
C VAL A 21 -8.87 -6.35 -0.05
N ARG A 22 -8.77 -5.31 -0.87
CA ARG A 22 -9.32 -5.34 -2.24
C ARG A 22 -8.41 -6.16 -3.16
N THR A 23 -8.99 -6.75 -4.20
CA THR A 23 -8.27 -7.60 -5.17
C THR A 23 -6.99 -6.95 -5.73
N HIS A 24 -7.01 -5.64 -6.03
CA HIS A 24 -5.83 -4.92 -6.54
C HIS A 24 -4.73 -4.69 -5.50
N SER A 25 -5.07 -4.74 -4.21
CA SER A 25 -4.11 -4.58 -3.11
C SER A 25 -3.57 -5.91 -2.58
N VAL A 26 -4.09 -7.04 -3.05
CA VAL A 26 -3.66 -8.38 -2.59
C VAL A 26 -2.17 -8.58 -2.80
N HIS A 27 -1.63 -8.20 -3.95
CA HIS A 27 -0.20 -8.35 -4.26
C HIS A 27 0.70 -7.68 -3.20
N VAL A 28 0.41 -6.42 -2.86
CA VAL A 28 1.20 -5.65 -1.88
C VAL A 28 1.08 -6.25 -0.48
N ASN A 29 -0.12 -6.67 -0.08
CA ASN A 29 -0.33 -7.31 1.22
C ASN A 29 0.35 -8.69 1.29
N ALA A 30 0.26 -9.49 0.22
CA ALA A 30 0.92 -10.78 0.12
C ALA A 30 2.44 -10.64 0.27
N LEU A 31 3.05 -9.65 -0.38
CA LEU A 31 4.47 -9.31 -0.21
C LEU A 31 4.80 -8.91 1.23
N ALA A 32 4.00 -8.02 1.83
CA ALA A 32 4.25 -7.53 3.18
C ALA A 32 4.21 -8.64 4.24
N HIS A 33 3.38 -9.66 4.04
CA HIS A 33 3.22 -10.80 4.95
C HIS A 33 4.00 -12.06 4.53
N GLY A 34 4.86 -11.98 3.51
CA GLY A 34 5.73 -13.08 3.10
C GLY A 34 4.98 -14.28 2.53
N VAL A 35 3.86 -14.05 1.84
CA VAL A 35 3.10 -15.10 1.15
C VAL A 35 3.86 -15.53 -0.11
N ARG A 36 4.04 -16.84 -0.30
CA ARG A 36 4.67 -17.36 -1.52
C ARG A 36 3.76 -17.16 -2.73
N MET A 37 4.36 -16.74 -3.84
CA MET A 37 3.66 -16.41 -5.06
C MET A 37 4.26 -17.15 -6.25
N GLY A 38 3.39 -17.54 -7.19
CA GLY A 38 3.77 -18.03 -8.50
C GLY A 38 3.34 -17.02 -9.56
N THR A 39 4.21 -16.78 -10.55
CA THR A 39 3.88 -15.99 -11.72
C THR A 39 4.05 -16.85 -12.95
N GLU A 40 2.99 -16.93 -13.75
CA GLU A 40 3.02 -17.55 -15.06
C GLU A 40 2.95 -16.44 -16.11
N SER A 41 3.83 -16.48 -17.10
CA SER A 41 3.83 -15.51 -18.20
C SER A 41 3.87 -16.23 -19.53
N TRP A 42 3.15 -15.68 -20.51
CA TRP A 42 3.07 -16.25 -21.85
C TRP A 42 2.99 -15.16 -22.91
N LEU A 43 3.50 -15.47 -24.09
CA LEU A 43 3.41 -14.63 -25.28
C LEU A 43 1.97 -14.63 -25.80
N THR A 44 1.48 -13.45 -26.17
CA THR A 44 0.20 -13.25 -26.86
C THR A 44 0.44 -12.59 -28.21
N THR A 45 -0.57 -12.56 -29.07
CA THR A 45 -0.48 -11.92 -30.39
C THR A 45 -0.14 -10.42 -30.31
N THR A 46 -0.41 -9.77 -29.16
CA THR A 46 -0.21 -8.33 -28.95
C THR A 46 0.90 -7.99 -27.95
N GLY A 47 1.61 -9.00 -27.41
CA GLY A 47 2.68 -8.76 -26.44
C GLY A 47 2.86 -9.91 -25.45
N TYR A 48 2.97 -9.56 -24.17
CA TYR A 48 3.12 -10.53 -23.07
C TYR A 48 1.93 -10.41 -22.11
N ALA A 49 1.38 -11.54 -21.71
CA ALA A 49 0.44 -11.65 -20.62
C ALA A 49 1.10 -12.35 -19.43
N HIS A 50 0.58 -12.08 -18.23
CA HIS A 50 0.99 -12.77 -17.03
C HIS A 50 -0.20 -13.01 -16.10
N LYS A 51 -0.07 -14.01 -15.24
CA LYS A 51 -1.01 -14.34 -14.19
C LYS A 51 -0.26 -14.64 -12.91
N GLU A 52 -0.78 -14.10 -11.81
CA GLU A 52 -0.23 -14.32 -10.48
C GLU A 52 -1.12 -15.25 -9.66
N TRP A 53 -0.47 -16.04 -8.83
CA TRP A 53 -1.08 -16.99 -7.92
C TRP A 53 -0.42 -16.93 -6.54
N TYR A 54 -1.19 -17.19 -5.48
CA TYR A 54 -0.76 -17.06 -4.09
C TYR A 54 -0.95 -18.38 -3.35
N ASN A 55 0.04 -18.80 -2.57
CA ASN A 55 -0.03 -20.05 -1.81
C ASN A 55 -1.15 -20.00 -0.75
N ALA A 56 -2.08 -20.97 -0.80
CA ALA A 56 -3.28 -21.01 0.03
C ALA A 56 -2.98 -21.16 1.53
N ASP A 57 -1.98 -21.96 1.89
CA ASP A 57 -1.60 -22.17 3.28
C ASP A 57 -1.02 -20.91 3.91
N ASP A 58 -0.14 -20.23 3.17
CA ASP A 58 0.40 -18.94 3.61
C ASP A 58 -0.72 -17.90 3.74
N VAL A 59 -1.63 -17.82 2.76
CA VAL A 59 -2.79 -16.91 2.77
C VAL A 59 -3.67 -17.11 4.00
N ARG A 60 -3.98 -18.38 4.34
CA ARG A 60 -4.79 -18.71 5.53
C ARG A 60 -4.04 -18.41 6.82
N ARG A 61 -2.73 -18.69 6.87
CA ARG A 61 -1.88 -18.43 8.05
C ARG A 61 -1.81 -16.95 8.39
N VAL A 62 -1.72 -16.08 7.37
CA VAL A 62 -1.55 -14.63 7.58
C VAL A 62 -2.89 -13.87 7.66
N ALA A 63 -4.01 -14.49 7.30
CA ALA A 63 -5.33 -13.85 7.34
C ALA A 63 -5.66 -13.14 8.67
N PRO A 64 -5.33 -13.68 9.86
CA PRO A 64 -5.56 -12.98 11.13
C PRO A 64 -4.71 -11.70 11.28
N GLN A 65 -3.49 -11.68 10.73
CA GLN A 65 -2.58 -10.54 10.79
C GLN A 65 -3.06 -9.43 9.86
N VAL A 66 -3.47 -9.80 8.65
CA VAL A 66 -4.05 -8.89 7.65
C VAL A 66 -5.34 -8.25 8.18
N ALA A 67 -6.18 -9.02 8.89
CA ALA A 67 -7.40 -8.49 9.50
C ALA A 67 -7.14 -7.56 10.71
N ALA A 68 -5.97 -7.68 11.35
CA ALA A 68 -5.60 -6.88 12.52
C ALA A 68 -4.97 -5.54 12.16
N GLU A 69 -4.45 -5.36 10.94
CA GLU A 69 -3.92 -4.07 10.49
C GLU A 69 -5.07 -3.11 10.13
N PRO A 70 -5.24 -1.98 10.84
CA PRO A 70 -6.25 -1.01 10.47
C PRO A 70 -5.88 -0.41 9.12
N LEU A 71 -6.86 -0.30 8.24
CA LEU A 71 -6.82 0.42 6.97
C LEU A 71 -6.23 1.83 7.18
N LYS A 72 -4.90 1.97 7.11
CA LYS A 72 -4.24 3.25 6.91
C LYS A 72 -4.57 3.69 5.49
N GLY A 73 -5.76 4.27 5.33
CA GLY A 73 -6.05 5.11 4.18
C GLY A 73 -4.94 6.16 4.04
N PRO A 74 -4.69 6.69 2.83
CA PRO A 74 -3.63 7.65 2.60
C PRO A 74 -3.80 8.80 3.60
N SER A 75 -2.88 8.87 4.57
CA SER A 75 -2.88 9.92 5.56
C SER A 75 -2.71 11.23 4.80
N GLN A 76 -3.76 12.05 4.73
CA GLN A 76 -3.72 13.41 4.16
C GLN A 76 -2.93 14.40 5.04
N VAL A 77 -2.50 13.95 6.22
CA VAL A 77 -1.83 14.77 7.23
C VAL A 77 -0.47 15.35 6.78
N PRO A 78 0.40 14.68 5.98
CA PRO A 78 1.70 15.24 5.66
C PRO A 78 1.62 16.43 4.69
N CYS A 79 0.62 16.51 3.81
CA CYS A 79 0.47 17.65 2.90
C CYS A 79 0.00 18.93 3.64
N CYS A 80 -0.88 18.80 4.62
CA CYS A 80 -1.36 19.96 5.38
C CYS A 80 -0.26 20.59 6.24
N LEU A 81 0.64 19.79 6.82
CA LEU A 81 1.77 20.30 7.60
C LEU A 81 2.75 21.11 6.74
N VAL A 82 3.03 20.67 5.50
CA VAL A 82 3.89 21.42 4.57
C VAL A 82 3.28 22.76 4.19
N LEU A 83 1.96 22.83 3.97
CA LEU A 83 1.27 24.09 3.67
C LEU A 83 1.28 25.07 4.85
N ILE A 84 1.13 24.58 6.08
CA ILE A 84 1.19 25.42 7.28
C ILE A 84 2.60 26.02 7.45
N VAL A 85 3.66 25.23 7.25
CA VAL A 85 5.04 25.71 7.34
C VAL A 85 5.34 26.77 6.27
N LEU A 86 4.89 26.54 5.03
CA LEU A 86 5.06 27.51 3.93
C LEU A 86 4.31 28.82 4.17
N ALA A 87 3.12 28.78 4.77
CA ALA A 87 2.33 29.98 5.06
C ALA A 87 2.85 30.75 6.28
N ALA A 88 3.45 30.07 7.27
CA ALA A 88 3.95 30.70 8.49
C ALA A 88 5.30 31.43 8.28
N ALA A 89 6.16 30.93 7.40
CA ALA A 89 7.47 31.51 7.11
C ALA A 89 7.44 33.01 6.72
N PRO A 90 6.59 33.48 5.78
CA PRO A 90 6.53 34.90 5.42
C PRO A 90 5.96 35.76 6.55
N LEU A 91 5.06 35.25 7.40
CA LEU A 91 4.49 35.99 8.53
C LEU A 91 5.52 36.23 9.64
N VAL A 92 6.34 35.22 9.94
CA VAL A 92 7.43 35.35 10.92
C VAL A 92 8.50 36.33 10.40
N TRP A 93 8.86 36.23 9.12
CA TRP A 93 9.78 37.18 8.51
C TRP A 93 9.26 38.63 8.57
N LEU A 94 7.97 38.84 8.28
CA LEU A 94 7.34 40.16 8.33
C LEU A 94 7.32 40.74 9.75
N ALA A 95 7.00 39.91 10.75
CA ALA A 95 7.00 40.32 12.16
C ALA A 95 8.38 40.78 12.64
N ILE A 96 9.44 40.05 12.27
CA ILE A 96 10.82 40.41 12.61
C ILE A 96 11.20 41.75 11.97
N GLN A 97 10.83 41.98 10.71
CA GLN A 97 11.11 43.24 10.01
C GLN A 97 10.40 44.43 10.67
N ILE A 98 9.16 44.25 11.12
CA ILE A 98 8.40 45.30 11.82
C ILE A 98 9.04 45.64 13.18
N GLU A 99 9.47 44.66 13.96
CA GLU A 99 10.19 44.92 15.23
C GLU A 99 11.55 45.59 14.98
N SER A 100 12.28 45.18 13.93
CA SER A 100 13.58 45.79 13.61
C SER A 100 13.48 47.20 13.01
N ALA A 101 12.36 47.56 12.38
CA ALA A 101 12.12 48.90 11.83
C ALA A 101 11.49 49.88 12.83
N GLY A 102 10.92 49.38 13.94
CA GLY A 102 10.33 50.18 15.02
C GLY A 102 11.26 50.42 16.23
N GLY A 103 12.44 49.78 16.26
CA GLY A 103 13.48 50.05 17.25
C GLY A 103 14.21 51.35 16.91
N TRP A 104 14.12 52.33 17.81
CA TRP A 104 14.70 53.67 17.74
C TRP A 104 16.21 53.69 17.45
#